data_AF-A0AAF0EK81-F1
#
_entry.id   AF-A0AAF0EK81-F1
#
_cell.length_a   1.000
_cell.length_b   1.000
_cell.length_c   1.000
_cell.angle_alpha   90.00
_cell.angle_beta   90.00
_cell.angle_gamma   90.00
#
_symmetry.space_group_name_H-M   'P 1'
#
loop_
_entity.id
_entity.type
_entity.pdbx_description
1 polymer ?
#
loop_
_entity_poly.entity_id
_entity_poly.type
_entity_poly.pdbx_seq_one_letter_code
_entity_poly.pdbx_strand_id
1 'polypeptide(L)'
;MASETTMPPESEMEMMADESMGPLPVSKMEEFGISSSDCKKLKEAGFHTLESVAFTPKKTLLLIKGMSEQKVDKILSEAAKLVPLGFTTATEYHQRRSDLITITTGSPALDLVIGGGIETGSITELFGEFRTGKSQICHTLAVTCQLPIEMGGGEGKCLYIDTEGTFRPVRLLAVAERFGLDGQEVLDNVAYARAYNSDHQLDLLVQAAAMMSESRFSLLIVDSLTSLYRTDFAGRGELSARQTHLAKFLRTLLRLADEFGVAVVFTNQVVAQVDNAGFGGMDTKKPIGGNIVAHASTTRLSLRKGRGNQRICRVVDSPSLPEAEAVFSIKPEGIADPAMSGPQPNLADATRQFEAIWGSAFSIIQERNRLADEIASTADTAEHEFLRTFPYFGRDKLLARHLDTLMSMLDDWNTKYTGEVRETDAIPSVEQLNNWTHTVEQLCDLLGHTSHVMNDPNGNEMLQELREKHPHVLERKWAALPAEPVWDEPVARTATTEVAHTTSFDTPRQQCDDQTAAAQLAYMKSWNDQDDQLDHLSASIHRQHSLSVRMNEELELQSGIIGSLDADVENTGLRLGGASSRLERFRQSTKEHGTLRDSPQAPYGLCLY
;
A
#
# COMPACT_ATOMS: atom_id res chain seq x y z
N MET A 1 13.24 -58.00 1.97
CA MET A 1 12.10 -57.31 1.35
C MET A 1 12.14 -55.88 1.85
N ALA A 2 12.87 -55.02 1.14
CA ALA A 2 12.84 -53.59 1.40
C ALA A 2 11.57 -53.06 0.72
N SER A 3 10.64 -52.52 1.50
CA SER A 3 9.46 -51.84 0.98
C SER A 3 9.90 -50.54 0.33
N GLU A 4 9.74 -50.43 -0.98
CA GLU A 4 9.80 -49.15 -1.68
C GLU A 4 8.72 -48.23 -1.11
N THR A 5 9.15 -47.19 -0.41
CA THR A 5 8.28 -46.07 -0.06
C THR A 5 8.03 -45.29 -1.34
N THR A 6 6.97 -45.64 -2.06
CA THR A 6 6.48 -44.86 -3.21
C THR A 6 6.15 -43.45 -2.74
N MET A 7 6.85 -42.45 -3.29
CA MET A 7 6.48 -41.05 -3.11
C MET A 7 5.07 -40.83 -3.66
N PRO A 8 4.20 -40.09 -2.95
CA PRO A 8 2.86 -39.77 -3.44
C PRO A 8 2.93 -38.94 -4.74
N PRO A 9 1.93 -39.05 -5.62
CA PRO A 9 1.87 -38.30 -6.88
C PRO A 9 1.90 -36.79 -6.68
N GLU A 10 2.41 -36.04 -7.66
CA GLU A 10 2.58 -34.57 -7.61
C GLU A 10 1.29 -33.82 -7.23
N SER A 11 0.13 -34.31 -7.68
CA SER A 11 -1.18 -33.73 -7.32
C SER A 11 -1.52 -33.87 -5.83
N GLU A 12 -1.05 -34.92 -5.16
CA GLU A 12 -1.21 -35.07 -3.70
C GLU A 12 -0.20 -34.21 -2.93
N MET A 13 0.99 -33.97 -3.49
CA MET A 13 1.96 -33.03 -2.92
C MET A 13 1.50 -31.57 -3.06
N GLU A 14 0.88 -31.20 -4.17
CA GLU A 14 0.26 -29.87 -4.36
C GLU A 14 -0.92 -29.65 -3.40
N MET A 15 -1.78 -30.64 -3.20
CA MET A 15 -2.87 -30.54 -2.20
C MET A 15 -2.34 -30.44 -0.76
N MET A 16 -1.26 -31.13 -0.41
CA MET A 16 -0.63 -31.01 0.91
C MET A 16 0.16 -29.70 1.10
N ALA A 17 0.65 -29.09 0.01
CA ALA A 17 1.26 -27.77 0.04
C ALA A 17 0.21 -26.66 0.27
N ASP A 18 -0.97 -26.79 -0.33
CA ASP A 18 -2.08 -25.85 -0.16
C ASP A 18 -2.70 -25.90 1.26
N GLU A 19 -2.72 -27.08 1.91
CA GLU A 19 -3.07 -27.21 3.33
C GLU A 19 -2.05 -26.54 4.29
N SER A 20 -0.85 -26.18 3.83
CA SER A 20 0.23 -25.66 4.68
C SER A 20 0.34 -24.14 4.74
N MET A 21 -0.44 -23.39 3.94
CA MET A 21 -0.23 -21.95 3.69
C MET A 21 -1.33 -21.04 4.29
N GLY A 22 -2.20 -21.56 5.15
CA GLY A 22 -3.25 -20.82 5.86
C GLY A 22 -3.06 -20.80 7.38
N PRO A 23 -3.70 -19.86 8.09
CA PRO A 23 -3.60 -19.79 9.55
C PRO A 23 -4.14 -21.06 10.21
N LEU A 24 -3.46 -21.50 11.25
CA LEU A 24 -3.79 -22.77 11.90
C LEU A 24 -5.08 -22.63 12.74
N PRO A 25 -6.06 -23.55 12.63
CA PRO A 25 -7.30 -23.43 13.39
C PRO A 25 -7.08 -23.71 14.89
N VAL A 26 -7.85 -23.04 15.76
CA VAL A 26 -7.78 -23.21 17.23
C VAL A 26 -8.06 -24.64 17.69
N SER A 27 -8.76 -25.46 16.89
CA SER A 27 -8.96 -26.88 17.19
C SER A 27 -7.65 -27.67 17.25
N LYS A 28 -6.59 -27.21 16.56
CA LYS A 28 -5.27 -27.85 16.61
C LYS A 28 -4.65 -27.83 18.01
N MET A 29 -5.08 -26.92 18.90
CA MET A 29 -4.62 -26.89 20.29
C MET A 29 -5.07 -28.10 21.11
N GLU A 30 -6.10 -28.84 20.65
CA GLU A 30 -6.58 -30.04 21.34
C GLU A 30 -5.51 -31.14 21.38
N GLU A 31 -4.68 -31.23 20.33
CA GLU A 31 -3.53 -32.14 20.25
C GLU A 31 -2.44 -31.81 21.29
N PHE A 32 -2.38 -30.56 21.74
CA PHE A 32 -1.43 -30.06 22.74
C PHE A 32 -2.04 -30.00 24.15
N GLY A 33 -3.14 -30.72 24.38
CA GLY A 33 -3.73 -30.90 25.70
C GLY A 33 -4.53 -29.71 26.21
N ILE A 34 -5.02 -28.85 25.31
CA ILE A 34 -6.09 -27.88 25.60
C ILE A 34 -7.44 -28.60 25.47
N SER A 35 -8.39 -28.31 26.37
CA SER A 35 -9.69 -28.98 26.32
C SER A 35 -10.55 -28.45 25.16
N SER A 36 -11.30 -29.32 24.50
CA SER A 36 -12.25 -28.93 23.45
C SER A 36 -13.29 -27.90 23.93
N SER A 37 -13.64 -27.95 25.22
CA SER A 37 -14.52 -26.96 25.85
C SER A 37 -13.92 -25.55 25.89
N ASP A 38 -12.60 -25.44 26.07
CA ASP A 38 -11.91 -24.15 26.09
C ASP A 38 -11.65 -23.65 24.67
N CYS A 39 -11.34 -24.55 23.71
CA CYS A 39 -11.28 -24.22 22.28
C CYS A 39 -12.63 -23.69 21.77
N LYS A 40 -13.76 -24.28 22.22
CA LYS A 40 -15.09 -23.79 21.87
C LYS A 40 -15.35 -22.37 22.39
N LYS A 41 -14.96 -22.07 23.64
CA LYS A 41 -15.10 -20.70 24.20
C LYS A 41 -14.26 -19.67 23.46
N LEU A 42 -13.07 -20.05 23.01
CA LEU A 42 -12.22 -19.18 22.17
C LEU A 42 -12.93 -18.85 20.86
N LYS A 43 -13.47 -19.86 20.17
CA LYS A 43 -14.25 -19.68 18.94
C LYS A 43 -15.50 -18.81 19.16
N GLU A 44 -16.25 -19.06 20.23
CA GLU A 44 -17.42 -18.24 20.61
C GLU A 44 -17.06 -16.78 20.94
N ALA A 45 -15.81 -16.52 21.34
CA ALA A 45 -15.27 -15.19 21.58
C ALA A 45 -14.64 -14.53 20.33
N GLY A 46 -14.70 -15.19 19.16
CA GLY A 46 -14.19 -14.67 17.89
C GLY A 46 -12.74 -15.01 17.59
N PHE A 47 -12.12 -15.94 18.33
CA PHE A 47 -10.76 -16.44 18.08
C PHE A 47 -10.83 -17.78 17.35
N HIS A 48 -10.64 -17.73 16.03
CA HIS A 48 -10.78 -18.91 15.16
C HIS A 48 -9.43 -19.58 14.84
N THR A 49 -8.32 -18.83 14.90
CA THR A 49 -6.96 -19.28 14.54
C THR A 49 -5.98 -19.21 15.73
N LEU A 50 -4.85 -19.91 15.65
CA LEU A 50 -3.79 -19.87 16.66
C LEU A 50 -3.14 -18.49 16.74
N GLU A 51 -2.93 -17.87 15.59
CA GLU A 51 -2.39 -16.53 15.41
C GLU A 51 -3.27 -15.50 16.14
N SER A 52 -4.61 -15.60 16.01
CA SER A 52 -5.54 -14.73 16.72
C SER A 52 -5.37 -14.79 18.24
N VAL A 53 -5.09 -15.98 18.79
CA VAL A 53 -4.87 -16.19 20.22
C VAL A 53 -3.49 -15.68 20.63
N ALA A 54 -2.46 -16.02 19.85
CA ALA A 54 -1.07 -15.65 20.11
C ALA A 54 -0.83 -14.13 20.07
N PHE A 55 -1.48 -13.42 19.15
CA PHE A 55 -1.37 -11.96 19.01
C PHE A 55 -2.19 -11.19 20.05
N THR A 56 -3.09 -11.86 20.76
CA THR A 56 -4.01 -11.21 21.71
C THR A 56 -3.40 -11.10 23.10
N PRO A 57 -3.43 -9.90 23.73
CA PRO A 57 -2.94 -9.72 25.09
C PRO A 57 -3.68 -10.61 26.10
N LYS A 58 -2.94 -11.18 27.06
CA LYS A 58 -3.48 -11.99 28.17
C LYS A 58 -4.69 -11.33 28.84
N LYS A 59 -4.66 -10.01 29.07
CA LYS A 59 -5.76 -9.25 29.68
C LYS A 59 -7.08 -9.40 28.92
N THR A 60 -7.05 -9.43 27.59
CA THR A 60 -8.25 -9.59 26.76
C THR A 60 -8.80 -11.01 26.84
N LEU A 61 -7.92 -12.02 26.81
CA LEU A 61 -8.32 -13.44 26.92
C LEU A 61 -8.95 -13.75 28.29
N LEU A 62 -8.53 -13.07 29.36
CA LEU A 62 -9.12 -13.20 30.70
C LEU A 62 -10.54 -12.65 30.80
N LEU A 63 -10.99 -11.82 29.86
CA LEU A 63 -12.36 -11.32 29.82
C LEU A 63 -13.34 -12.40 29.32
N ILE A 64 -12.85 -13.47 28.71
CA ILE A 64 -13.68 -14.57 28.22
C ILE A 64 -14.24 -15.34 29.42
N LYS A 65 -15.58 -15.41 29.49
CA LYS A 65 -16.28 -16.05 30.60
C LYS A 65 -15.87 -17.51 30.75
N GLY A 66 -15.39 -17.88 31.94
CA GLY A 66 -14.99 -19.25 32.26
C GLY A 66 -13.57 -19.63 31.83
N MET A 67 -12.73 -18.64 31.51
CA MET A 67 -11.29 -18.77 31.41
C MET A 67 -10.63 -18.34 32.73
N SER A 68 -9.84 -19.23 33.34
CA SER A 68 -9.01 -18.88 34.50
C SER A 68 -7.62 -18.46 34.06
N GLU A 69 -6.88 -17.77 34.93
CA GLU A 69 -5.53 -17.34 34.63
C GLU A 69 -4.60 -18.49 34.23
N GLN A 70 -4.63 -19.59 34.99
CA GLN A 70 -3.86 -20.80 34.70
C GLN A 70 -4.19 -21.41 33.33
N LYS A 71 -5.45 -21.34 32.90
CA LYS A 71 -5.86 -21.84 31.58
C LYS A 71 -5.32 -20.95 30.47
N VAL A 72 -5.44 -19.63 30.62
CA VAL A 72 -4.94 -18.67 29.63
C VAL A 72 -3.42 -18.78 29.48
N ASP A 73 -2.68 -18.92 30.59
CA ASP A 73 -1.23 -19.10 30.55
C ASP A 73 -0.83 -20.40 29.82
N LYS A 74 -1.56 -21.50 30.05
CA LYS A 74 -1.35 -22.73 29.31
C LYS A 74 -1.62 -22.55 27.82
N ILE A 75 -2.75 -21.94 27.46
CA ILE A 75 -3.14 -21.69 26.06
C ILE A 75 -2.07 -20.85 25.35
N LEU A 76 -1.65 -19.73 25.94
CA LEU A 76 -0.62 -18.86 25.37
C LEU A 76 0.74 -19.57 25.25
N SER A 77 1.11 -20.39 26.24
CA SER A 77 2.34 -21.16 26.20
C SER A 77 2.36 -22.21 25.09
N GLU A 78 1.22 -22.83 24.78
CA GLU A 78 1.14 -23.78 23.66
C GLU A 78 1.07 -23.05 22.31
N ALA A 79 0.31 -21.95 22.22
CA ALA A 79 0.24 -21.14 21.01
C ALA A 79 1.63 -20.58 20.60
N ALA A 80 2.43 -20.13 21.56
CA ALA A 80 3.78 -19.60 21.31
C ALA A 80 4.78 -20.64 20.79
N LYS A 81 4.49 -21.95 20.89
CA LYS A 81 5.31 -23.01 20.28
C LYS A 81 4.98 -23.23 18.80
N LEU A 82 3.76 -22.88 18.40
CA LEU A 82 3.23 -23.13 17.06
C LEU A 82 3.31 -21.89 16.17
N VAL A 83 3.24 -20.70 16.78
CA VAL A 83 3.36 -19.41 16.10
C VAL A 83 4.76 -18.84 16.34
N PRO A 84 5.54 -18.51 15.29
CA PRO A 84 6.86 -17.92 15.44
C PRO A 84 6.75 -16.46 15.90
N LEU A 85 6.86 -16.21 17.20
CA LEU A 85 6.79 -14.88 17.83
C LEU A 85 8.17 -14.26 18.14
N GLY A 86 9.25 -14.97 17.84
CA GLY A 86 10.61 -14.59 18.19
C GLY A 86 11.29 -13.66 17.19
N PHE A 87 12.52 -13.25 17.52
CA PHE A 87 13.39 -12.53 16.59
C PHE A 87 13.79 -13.44 15.43
N THR A 88 13.78 -12.88 14.22
CA THR A 88 14.30 -13.47 12.99
C THR A 88 15.30 -12.50 12.36
N THR A 89 16.13 -13.00 11.44
CA THR A 89 17.08 -12.16 10.71
C THR A 89 16.35 -11.33 9.66
N ALA A 90 16.90 -10.15 9.34
CA ALA A 90 16.35 -9.31 8.27
C ALA A 90 16.34 -10.02 6.91
N THR A 91 17.30 -10.91 6.65
CA THR A 91 17.39 -11.73 5.43
C THR A 91 16.20 -12.68 5.32
N GLU A 92 15.90 -13.44 6.37
CA GLU A 92 14.77 -14.36 6.39
C GLU A 92 13.43 -13.60 6.25
N TYR A 93 13.29 -12.46 6.92
CA TYR A 93 12.10 -11.61 6.77
C TYR A 93 11.97 -11.04 5.35
N HIS A 94 13.08 -10.66 4.70
CA HIS A 94 13.07 -10.18 3.32
C HIS A 94 12.59 -11.27 2.36
N GLN A 95 13.06 -12.51 2.50
CA GLN A 95 12.62 -13.64 1.69
C GLN A 95 11.10 -13.84 1.81
N ARG A 96 10.56 -13.87 3.04
CA ARG A 96 9.11 -13.96 3.27
C ARG A 96 8.32 -12.82 2.63
N ARG A 97 8.88 -11.61 2.61
CA ARG A 97 8.23 -10.45 1.98
C ARG A 97 8.29 -10.47 0.45
N SER A 98 9.30 -11.10 -0.14
CA SER A 98 9.41 -11.26 -1.60
C SER A 98 8.32 -12.18 -2.18
N ASP A 99 7.76 -13.05 -1.34
CA ASP A 99 6.68 -13.97 -1.71
C ASP A 99 5.27 -13.35 -1.51
N LEU A 100 5.17 -12.10 -1.03
CA LEU A 100 3.89 -11.44 -0.85
C LEU A 100 3.18 -11.22 -2.19
N ILE A 101 1.87 -11.49 -2.17
CA ILE A 101 1.00 -11.30 -3.33
C ILE A 101 0.61 -9.82 -3.40
N THR A 102 0.50 -9.31 -4.63
CA THR A 102 -0.02 -7.97 -4.92
C THR A 102 -1.21 -8.10 -5.87
N ILE A 103 -2.27 -7.36 -5.58
CA ILE A 103 -3.52 -7.40 -6.36
C ILE A 103 -3.52 -6.23 -7.36
N THR A 104 -3.62 -6.52 -8.65
CA THR A 104 -3.70 -5.52 -9.72
C THR A 104 -4.92 -4.62 -9.55
N THR A 105 -4.73 -3.33 -9.80
CA THR A 105 -5.81 -2.33 -9.84
C THR A 105 -6.57 -2.34 -11.17
N GLY A 106 -6.11 -3.12 -12.16
CA GLY A 106 -6.61 -3.14 -13.53
C GLY A 106 -6.06 -2.00 -14.41
N SER A 107 -5.18 -1.15 -13.86
CA SER A 107 -4.49 -0.07 -14.58
C SER A 107 -2.98 -0.27 -14.44
N PRO A 108 -2.28 -0.72 -15.48
CA PRO A 108 -0.82 -0.89 -15.46
C PRO A 108 -0.07 0.37 -14.99
N ALA A 109 -0.53 1.56 -15.41
CA ALA A 109 0.06 2.82 -14.97
C ALA A 109 -0.09 3.05 -13.45
N LEU A 110 -1.23 2.64 -12.88
CA LEU A 110 -1.46 2.75 -11.45
C LEU A 110 -0.65 1.69 -10.68
N ASP A 111 -0.64 0.45 -11.15
CA ASP A 111 0.11 -0.67 -10.56
C ASP A 111 1.61 -0.34 -10.49
N LEU A 112 2.18 0.26 -11.54
CA LEU A 112 3.57 0.68 -11.56
C LEU A 112 3.91 1.65 -10.42
N VAL A 113 3.05 2.65 -10.20
CA VAL A 113 3.26 3.68 -9.17
C VAL A 113 3.10 3.14 -7.75
N ILE A 114 2.26 2.12 -7.56
CA ILE A 114 2.03 1.51 -6.25
C ILE A 114 2.86 0.24 -5.99
N GLY A 115 3.86 -0.04 -6.84
CA GLY A 115 4.79 -1.15 -6.61
C GLY A 115 4.27 -2.53 -7.01
N GLY A 116 3.42 -2.61 -8.03
CA GLY A 116 2.90 -3.86 -8.62
C GLY A 116 1.43 -4.15 -8.32
N GLY A 117 0.80 -3.39 -7.43
CA GLY A 117 -0.59 -3.57 -7.04
C GLY A 117 -0.83 -3.24 -5.56
N ILE A 118 -1.98 -3.66 -5.04
CA ILE A 118 -2.30 -3.56 -3.61
C ILE A 118 -1.64 -4.73 -2.86
N GLU A 119 -0.74 -4.44 -1.93
CA GLU A 119 -0.01 -5.42 -1.11
C GLU A 119 -0.96 -6.17 -0.15
N THR A 120 -0.85 -7.51 -0.11
CA THR A 120 -1.52 -8.35 0.89
C THR A 120 -0.83 -8.29 2.26
N GLY A 121 -1.57 -8.49 3.35
CA GLY A 121 -1.01 -8.39 4.72
C GLY A 121 -0.73 -6.95 5.15
N SER A 122 -1.38 -5.99 4.49
CA SER A 122 -1.18 -4.56 4.71
C SER A 122 -2.49 -3.78 4.55
N ILE A 123 -2.52 -2.57 5.10
CA ILE A 123 -3.66 -1.65 5.02
C ILE A 123 -3.36 -0.54 4.02
N THR A 124 -4.21 -0.44 3.00
CA THR A 124 -4.19 0.64 2.00
C THR A 124 -5.41 1.56 2.14
N GLU A 125 -5.15 2.86 2.35
CA GLU A 125 -6.17 3.91 2.41
C GLU A 125 -6.32 4.60 1.05
N LEU A 126 -7.56 4.64 0.53
CA LEU A 126 -7.93 5.46 -0.63
C LEU A 126 -8.73 6.68 -0.17
N PHE A 127 -8.17 7.89 -0.29
CA PHE A 127 -8.88 9.11 0.10
C PHE A 127 -8.97 10.14 -1.04
N GLY A 128 -10.00 10.98 -0.98
CA GLY A 128 -10.20 12.03 -1.98
C GLY A 128 -11.62 12.54 -1.99
N GLU A 129 -11.88 13.56 -2.81
CA GLU A 129 -13.20 14.17 -2.92
C GLU A 129 -14.30 13.23 -3.42
N PHE A 130 -15.54 13.70 -3.36
CA PHE A 130 -16.63 13.07 -4.11
C PHE A 130 -16.26 12.96 -5.61
N ARG A 131 -16.72 11.88 -6.27
CA ARG A 131 -16.54 11.62 -7.72
C ARG A 131 -15.07 11.36 -8.17
N THR A 132 -14.14 11.16 -7.24
CA THR A 132 -12.74 10.80 -7.58
C THR A 132 -12.55 9.32 -7.96
N GLY A 133 -13.53 8.45 -7.71
CA GLY A 133 -13.51 7.06 -8.15
C GLY A 133 -13.17 6.02 -7.07
N LYS A 134 -13.11 6.39 -5.79
CA LYS A 134 -12.84 5.47 -4.66
C LYS A 134 -13.61 4.14 -4.75
N SER A 135 -14.94 4.20 -4.74
CA SER A 135 -15.77 2.99 -4.87
C SER A 135 -15.61 2.26 -6.21
N GLN A 136 -15.22 2.94 -7.29
CA GLN A 136 -14.96 2.28 -8.59
C GLN A 136 -13.67 1.46 -8.57
N ILE A 137 -12.64 1.94 -7.86
CA ILE A 137 -11.43 1.16 -7.58
C ILE A 137 -11.80 -0.06 -6.74
N CYS A 138 -12.55 0.12 -5.65
CA CYS A 138 -13.02 -1.00 -4.82
C CYS A 138 -13.83 -2.05 -5.60
N HIS A 139 -14.74 -1.63 -6.49
CA HIS A 139 -15.47 -2.58 -7.35
C HIS A 139 -14.56 -3.33 -8.32
N THR A 140 -13.50 -2.70 -8.82
CA THR A 140 -12.54 -3.35 -9.73
C THR A 140 -11.70 -4.36 -8.95
N LEU A 141 -11.19 -3.97 -7.78
CA LEU A 141 -10.41 -4.83 -6.89
C LEU A 141 -11.19 -6.07 -6.42
N ALA A 142 -12.50 -5.91 -6.15
CA ALA A 142 -13.37 -7.04 -5.78
C ALA A 142 -13.46 -8.14 -6.85
N VAL A 143 -13.12 -7.81 -8.11
CA VAL A 143 -13.02 -8.78 -9.21
C VAL A 143 -11.58 -9.20 -9.44
N THR A 144 -10.62 -8.26 -9.51
CA THR A 144 -9.23 -8.59 -9.83
C THR A 144 -8.54 -9.44 -8.76
N CYS A 145 -8.97 -9.36 -7.49
CA CYS A 145 -8.48 -10.23 -6.42
C CYS A 145 -8.80 -11.71 -6.61
N GLN A 146 -9.77 -12.04 -7.47
CA GLN A 146 -10.18 -13.41 -7.81
C GLN A 146 -9.39 -13.99 -8.98
N LEU A 147 -8.61 -13.17 -9.71
CA LEU A 147 -7.80 -13.65 -10.81
C LEU A 147 -6.68 -14.58 -10.31
N PRO A 148 -6.18 -15.47 -11.20
CA PRO A 148 -4.92 -16.18 -11.02
C PRO A 148 -3.76 -15.25 -10.63
N ILE A 149 -2.82 -15.77 -9.83
CA ILE A 149 -1.65 -15.01 -9.37
C ILE A 149 -0.79 -14.54 -10.56
N GLU A 150 -0.71 -15.35 -11.62
CA GLU A 150 0.02 -15.02 -12.86
C GLU A 150 -0.54 -13.77 -13.55
N MET A 151 -1.84 -13.51 -13.42
CA MET A 151 -2.51 -12.31 -13.95
C MET A 151 -2.56 -11.16 -12.95
N GLY A 152 -1.81 -11.25 -11.85
CA GLY A 152 -1.79 -10.23 -10.79
C GLY A 152 -3.01 -10.27 -9.87
N GLY A 153 -3.71 -11.40 -9.79
CA GLY A 153 -4.76 -11.62 -8.79
C GLY A 153 -4.25 -12.27 -7.51
N GLY A 154 -5.18 -12.60 -6.62
CA GLY A 154 -4.89 -13.23 -5.33
C GLY A 154 -5.50 -14.61 -5.13
N GLU A 155 -6.17 -15.16 -6.16
CA GLU A 155 -6.85 -16.48 -6.11
C GLU A 155 -7.72 -16.66 -4.86
N GLY A 156 -8.46 -15.62 -4.49
CA GLY A 156 -9.24 -15.61 -3.26
C GLY A 156 -10.53 -14.84 -3.40
N LYS A 157 -11.46 -15.12 -2.48
CA LYS A 157 -12.74 -14.42 -2.38
C LYS A 157 -12.55 -12.99 -1.86
N CYS A 158 -13.58 -12.16 -2.03
CA CYS A 158 -13.61 -10.79 -1.54
C CYS A 158 -14.65 -10.62 -0.42
N LEU A 159 -14.28 -9.94 0.66
CA LEU A 159 -15.20 -9.42 1.66
C LEU A 159 -15.43 -7.92 1.43
N TYR A 160 -16.68 -7.49 1.38
CA TYR A 160 -17.05 -6.09 1.12
C TYR A 160 -17.99 -5.58 2.22
N ILE A 161 -17.47 -4.71 3.08
CA ILE A 161 -18.23 -4.00 4.11
C ILE A 161 -18.56 -2.61 3.59
N ASP A 162 -19.85 -2.37 3.32
CA ASP A 162 -20.38 -1.11 2.81
C ASP A 162 -21.08 -0.33 3.91
N THR A 163 -20.75 0.96 4.04
CA THR A 163 -21.36 1.88 4.99
C THR A 163 -22.21 2.95 4.32
N GLU A 164 -21.99 3.19 3.02
CA GLU A 164 -22.66 4.26 2.27
C GLU A 164 -23.82 3.74 1.39
N GLY A 165 -23.90 2.44 1.16
CA GLY A 165 -24.89 1.82 0.27
C GLY A 165 -24.55 2.02 -1.21
N THR A 166 -23.27 2.13 -1.55
CA THR A 166 -22.76 2.42 -2.90
C THR A 166 -22.40 1.18 -3.70
N PHE A 167 -22.44 -0.01 -3.08
CA PHE A 167 -22.17 -1.27 -3.76
C PHE A 167 -23.20 -1.55 -4.85
N ARG A 168 -22.73 -1.82 -6.08
CA ARG A 168 -23.60 -2.12 -7.22
C ARG A 168 -23.06 -3.36 -7.96
N PRO A 169 -23.67 -4.55 -7.79
CA PRO A 169 -23.21 -5.80 -8.42
C PRO A 169 -23.06 -5.73 -9.94
N VAL A 170 -23.91 -4.96 -10.62
CA VAL A 170 -23.80 -4.71 -12.08
C VAL A 170 -22.44 -4.16 -12.49
N ARG A 171 -21.75 -3.42 -11.61
CA ARG A 171 -20.38 -2.94 -11.89
C ARG A 171 -19.37 -4.08 -11.91
N LEU A 172 -19.51 -5.09 -11.06
CA LEU A 172 -18.62 -6.25 -11.02
C LEU A 172 -18.74 -7.07 -12.30
N LEU A 173 -19.97 -7.26 -12.81
CA LEU A 173 -20.21 -7.98 -14.07
C LEU A 173 -19.46 -7.37 -15.25
N ALA A 174 -19.46 -6.04 -15.37
CA ALA A 174 -18.74 -5.34 -16.43
C ALA A 174 -17.21 -5.47 -16.31
N VAL A 175 -16.69 -5.59 -15.09
CA VAL A 175 -15.25 -5.85 -14.87
C VAL A 175 -14.93 -7.32 -15.14
N ALA A 176 -15.80 -8.25 -14.72
CA ALA A 176 -15.64 -9.68 -14.97
C ALA A 176 -15.55 -9.99 -16.48
N GLU A 177 -16.44 -9.39 -17.28
CA GLU A 177 -16.44 -9.50 -18.75
C GLU A 177 -15.09 -9.08 -19.35
N ARG A 178 -14.51 -7.98 -18.86
CA ARG A 178 -13.19 -7.51 -19.32
C ARG A 178 -12.07 -8.51 -19.07
N PHE A 179 -12.10 -9.20 -17.93
CA PHE A 179 -11.08 -10.17 -17.54
C PHE A 179 -11.43 -11.61 -17.95
N GLY A 180 -12.51 -11.82 -18.73
CA GLY A 180 -12.92 -13.14 -19.20
C GLY A 180 -13.39 -14.09 -18.10
N LEU A 181 -13.84 -13.56 -16.96
CA LEU A 181 -14.36 -14.35 -15.84
C LEU A 181 -15.87 -14.60 -15.98
N ASP A 182 -16.36 -15.72 -15.44
CA ASP A 182 -17.80 -15.95 -15.33
C ASP A 182 -18.42 -14.98 -14.32
N GLY A 183 -19.42 -14.22 -14.78
CA GLY A 183 -20.03 -13.18 -13.96
C GLY A 183 -20.81 -13.71 -12.74
N GLN A 184 -21.37 -14.92 -12.80
CA GLN A 184 -22.08 -15.50 -11.65
C GLN A 184 -21.08 -15.98 -10.60
N GLU A 185 -20.04 -16.70 -11.01
CA GLU A 185 -18.98 -17.14 -10.10
C GLU A 185 -18.30 -15.96 -9.40
N VAL A 186 -18.02 -14.87 -10.14
CA VAL A 186 -17.47 -13.64 -9.56
C VAL A 186 -18.37 -13.07 -8.48
N LEU A 187 -19.68 -13.05 -8.69
CA LEU A 187 -20.64 -12.52 -7.72
C LEU A 187 -20.76 -13.41 -6.48
N ASP A 188 -20.78 -14.73 -6.66
CA ASP A 188 -20.85 -15.71 -5.57
C ASP A 188 -19.59 -15.68 -4.68
N ASN A 189 -18.45 -15.27 -5.24
CA ASN A 189 -17.18 -15.09 -4.53
C ASN A 189 -17.03 -13.73 -3.83
N VAL A 190 -18.02 -12.84 -3.89
CA VAL A 190 -18.03 -11.57 -3.13
C VAL A 190 -19.06 -11.62 -2.00
N ALA A 191 -18.58 -11.72 -0.76
CA ALA A 191 -19.41 -11.62 0.43
C ALA A 191 -19.66 -10.14 0.80
N TYR A 192 -20.92 -9.71 0.76
CA TYR A 192 -21.33 -8.33 1.01
C TYR A 192 -22.07 -8.18 2.34
N ALA A 193 -21.72 -7.15 3.12
CA ALA A 193 -22.46 -6.74 4.29
C ALA A 193 -22.61 -5.21 4.34
N ARG A 194 -23.79 -4.73 4.75
CA ARG A 194 -24.04 -3.29 4.97
C ARG A 194 -24.04 -2.98 6.46
N ALA A 195 -23.11 -2.15 6.90
CA ALA A 195 -23.10 -1.62 8.27
C ALA A 195 -23.99 -0.37 8.38
N TYR A 196 -24.67 -0.22 9.51
CA TYR A 196 -25.63 0.87 9.74
C TYR A 196 -25.25 1.80 10.90
N ASN A 197 -24.29 1.41 11.73
CA ASN A 197 -23.70 2.20 12.81
C ASN A 197 -22.28 1.68 13.12
N SER A 198 -21.49 2.44 13.88
CA SER A 198 -20.09 2.14 14.16
C SER A 198 -19.87 0.82 14.91
N ASP A 199 -20.79 0.45 15.80
CA ASP A 199 -20.68 -0.78 16.59
C ASP A 199 -20.91 -2.01 15.70
N HIS A 200 -21.97 -1.97 14.87
CA HIS A 200 -22.26 -3.01 13.89
C HIS A 200 -21.09 -3.16 12.89
N GLN A 201 -20.46 -2.05 12.48
CA GLN A 201 -19.28 -2.11 11.62
C GLN A 201 -18.15 -2.92 12.25
N LEU A 202 -17.90 -2.75 13.56
CA LEU A 202 -16.90 -3.53 14.30
C LEU A 202 -17.30 -5.00 14.45
N ASP A 203 -18.57 -5.29 14.75
CA ASP A 203 -19.09 -6.66 14.88
C ASP A 203 -18.97 -7.46 13.58
N LEU A 204 -19.11 -6.81 12.42
CA LEU A 204 -18.91 -7.45 11.13
C LEU A 204 -17.48 -7.99 10.94
N LEU A 205 -16.46 -7.40 11.59
CA LEU A 205 -15.09 -7.93 11.53
C LEU A 205 -14.94 -9.25 12.30
N VAL A 206 -15.75 -9.47 13.35
CA VAL A 206 -15.77 -10.75 14.07
C VAL A 206 -16.36 -11.84 13.18
N GLN A 207 -17.43 -11.52 12.45
CA GLN A 207 -18.02 -12.45 11.48
C GLN A 207 -17.07 -12.69 10.29
N ALA A 208 -16.35 -11.66 9.85
CA ALA A 208 -15.33 -11.78 8.81
C ALA A 208 -14.23 -12.78 9.21
N ALA A 209 -13.74 -12.72 10.46
CA ALA A 209 -12.75 -13.67 10.96
C ALA A 209 -13.25 -15.13 10.89
N ALA A 210 -14.53 -15.36 11.20
CA ALA A 210 -15.13 -16.69 11.09
C ALA A 210 -15.16 -17.18 9.62
N MET A 211 -15.62 -16.34 8.69
CA MET A 211 -15.66 -16.69 7.26
C MET A 211 -14.26 -16.96 6.68
N MET A 212 -13.28 -16.13 7.06
CA MET A 212 -11.88 -16.30 6.64
C MET A 212 -11.21 -17.55 7.21
N SER A 213 -11.73 -18.09 8.32
CA SER A 213 -11.23 -19.36 8.88
C SER A 213 -11.76 -20.60 8.15
N GLU A 214 -12.83 -20.46 7.36
CA GLU A 214 -13.45 -21.58 6.63
C GLU A 214 -13.08 -21.59 5.14
N SER A 215 -12.80 -20.42 4.56
CA SER A 215 -12.47 -20.29 3.14
C SER A 215 -11.45 -19.19 2.90
N ARG A 216 -10.67 -19.33 1.83
CA ARG A 216 -9.63 -18.38 1.46
C ARG A 216 -10.24 -17.07 0.90
N PHE A 217 -9.91 -15.97 1.55
CA PHE A 217 -10.13 -14.62 1.05
C PHE A 217 -8.78 -14.00 0.70
N SER A 218 -8.75 -13.13 -0.31
CA SER A 218 -7.55 -12.37 -0.70
C SER A 218 -7.70 -10.87 -0.40
N LEU A 219 -8.93 -10.37 -0.27
CA LEU A 219 -9.22 -8.95 -0.15
C LEU A 219 -10.39 -8.68 0.81
N LEU A 220 -10.19 -7.71 1.72
CA LEU A 220 -11.22 -7.11 2.56
C LEU A 220 -11.36 -5.61 2.25
N ILE A 221 -12.53 -5.20 1.78
CA ILE A 221 -12.87 -3.81 1.48
C ILE A 221 -13.78 -3.22 2.57
N VAL A 222 -13.48 -2.00 3.02
CA VAL A 222 -14.39 -1.18 3.84
C VAL A 222 -14.68 0.15 3.11
N ASP A 223 -15.87 0.27 2.52
CA ASP A 223 -16.30 1.46 1.76
C ASP A 223 -17.49 2.15 2.44
N SER A 224 -17.33 3.23 3.19
CA SER A 224 -16.09 3.88 3.66
C SER A 224 -15.84 3.67 5.15
N LEU A 225 -14.59 3.87 5.57
CA LEU A 225 -14.16 3.74 6.96
C LEU A 225 -14.88 4.72 7.89
N THR A 226 -15.01 5.99 7.47
CA THR A 226 -15.32 7.10 8.37
C THR A 226 -16.74 7.64 8.27
N SER A 227 -17.58 7.16 7.34
CA SER A 227 -18.94 7.69 7.12
C SER A 227 -19.81 7.64 8.37
N LEU A 228 -19.92 6.46 9.02
CA LEU A 228 -20.74 6.24 10.22
C LEU A 228 -20.18 6.97 11.45
N TYR A 229 -18.84 7.00 11.58
CA TYR A 229 -18.16 7.71 12.67
C TYR A 229 -18.40 9.22 12.68
N ARG A 230 -18.83 9.82 11.55
CA ARG A 230 -19.18 11.24 11.48
C ARG A 230 -20.56 11.56 12.03
N THR A 231 -21.48 10.61 11.97
CA THR A 231 -22.87 10.78 12.41
C THR A 231 -23.07 10.27 13.83
N ASP A 232 -22.42 9.17 14.18
CA ASP A 232 -22.63 8.47 15.44
C ASP A 232 -21.94 9.17 16.61
N PHE A 233 -20.89 9.95 16.33
CA PHE A 233 -20.15 10.73 17.32
C PHE A 233 -20.20 12.21 16.99
N ALA A 234 -20.86 13.00 17.84
CA ALA A 234 -21.17 14.40 17.58
C ALA A 234 -20.32 15.38 18.41
N GLY A 235 -19.82 16.41 17.73
CA GLY A 235 -19.11 17.51 18.37
C GLY A 235 -17.74 17.16 18.95
N ARG A 236 -17.15 18.10 19.69
CA ARG A 236 -15.80 17.94 20.26
C ARG A 236 -15.76 17.06 21.50
N GLY A 237 -16.87 16.95 22.25
CA GLY A 237 -16.95 16.18 23.50
C GLY A 237 -16.77 14.68 23.30
N GLU A 238 -17.24 14.14 22.17
CA GLU A 238 -17.19 12.71 21.85
C GLU A 238 -15.97 12.31 21.00
N LEU A 239 -15.08 13.27 20.73
CA LEU A 239 -13.90 13.05 19.89
C LEU A 239 -13.02 11.93 20.45
N SER A 240 -12.78 11.92 21.76
CA SER A 240 -11.95 10.89 22.40
C SER A 240 -12.57 9.48 22.27
N ALA A 241 -13.87 9.35 22.50
CA ALA A 241 -14.59 8.09 22.35
C ALA A 241 -14.55 7.60 20.90
N ARG A 242 -14.80 8.49 19.93
CA ARG A 242 -14.70 8.20 18.50
C ARG A 242 -13.31 7.71 18.11
N GLN A 243 -12.27 8.42 18.52
CA GLN A 243 -10.88 8.07 18.23
C GLN A 243 -10.49 6.72 18.85
N THR A 244 -10.95 6.44 20.08
CA THR A 244 -10.74 5.15 20.76
C THR A 244 -11.43 4.00 20.02
N HIS A 245 -12.69 4.21 19.60
CA HIS A 245 -13.44 3.20 18.86
C HIS A 245 -12.81 2.93 17.48
N LEU A 246 -12.45 3.99 16.75
CA LEU A 246 -11.79 3.89 15.45
C LEU A 246 -10.42 3.18 15.55
N ALA A 247 -9.65 3.44 16.60
CA ALA A 247 -8.38 2.74 16.85
C ALA A 247 -8.58 1.23 17.05
N LYS A 248 -9.63 0.81 17.78
CA LYS A 248 -9.97 -0.61 17.95
C LYS A 248 -10.34 -1.25 16.62
N PHE A 249 -11.13 -0.56 15.79
CA PHE A 249 -11.52 -1.04 14.47
C PHE A 249 -10.30 -1.23 13.56
N LEU A 250 -9.43 -0.22 13.44
CA LEU A 250 -8.21 -0.28 12.63
C LEU A 250 -7.23 -1.36 13.12
N ARG A 251 -7.08 -1.52 14.45
CA ARG A 251 -6.24 -2.59 15.00
C ARG A 251 -6.80 -3.97 14.70
N THR A 252 -8.12 -4.11 14.66
CA THR A 252 -8.78 -5.37 14.28
C THR A 252 -8.57 -5.67 12.80
N LEU A 253 -8.68 -4.67 11.91
CA LEU A 253 -8.33 -4.81 10.49
C LEU A 253 -6.89 -5.25 10.28
N LEU A 254 -5.94 -4.61 10.97
CA LEU A 254 -4.52 -4.97 10.87
C LEU A 254 -4.29 -6.40 11.33
N ARG A 255 -4.93 -6.83 12.43
CA ARG A 255 -4.87 -8.21 12.89
C ARG A 255 -5.40 -9.19 11.83
N LEU A 256 -6.52 -8.87 11.16
CA LEU A 256 -7.04 -9.73 10.09
C LEU A 256 -6.07 -9.82 8.90
N ALA A 257 -5.41 -8.71 8.56
CA ALA A 257 -4.38 -8.69 7.52
C ALA A 257 -3.19 -9.59 7.90
N ASP A 258 -2.68 -9.48 9.13
CA ASP A 258 -1.56 -10.28 9.64
C ASP A 258 -1.92 -11.77 9.80
N GLU A 259 -3.16 -12.06 10.22
CA GLU A 259 -3.65 -13.42 10.53
C GLU A 259 -3.96 -14.22 9.27
N PHE A 260 -4.67 -13.63 8.31
CA PHE A 260 -5.13 -14.34 7.11
C PHE A 260 -4.32 -13.99 5.86
N GLY A 261 -3.36 -13.06 5.95
CA GLY A 261 -2.59 -12.58 4.80
C GLY A 261 -3.46 -11.87 3.76
N VAL A 262 -4.58 -11.27 4.15
CA VAL A 262 -5.49 -10.56 3.23
C VAL A 262 -5.02 -9.14 2.96
N ALA A 263 -5.24 -8.63 1.75
CA ALA A 263 -5.15 -7.20 1.49
C ALA A 263 -6.34 -6.48 2.15
N VAL A 264 -6.08 -5.40 2.88
CA VAL A 264 -7.14 -4.56 3.45
C VAL A 264 -7.15 -3.22 2.74
N VAL A 265 -8.28 -2.88 2.12
CA VAL A 265 -8.48 -1.59 1.45
C VAL A 265 -9.66 -0.89 2.08
N PHE A 266 -9.48 0.35 2.52
CA PHE A 266 -10.61 1.17 2.92
C PHE A 266 -10.62 2.51 2.22
N THR A 267 -11.83 3.03 2.01
CA THR A 267 -12.00 4.37 1.46
C THR A 267 -12.21 5.37 2.58
N ASN A 268 -11.74 6.59 2.35
CA ASN A 268 -11.88 7.69 3.30
C ASN A 268 -12.34 8.97 2.61
N GLN A 269 -13.07 9.78 3.37
CA GLN A 269 -13.56 11.09 2.93
C GLN A 269 -12.59 12.20 3.34
N VAL A 270 -12.70 13.36 2.68
CA VAL A 270 -11.91 14.55 2.98
C VAL A 270 -12.78 15.68 3.52
N VAL A 271 -12.19 16.54 4.35
CA VAL A 271 -12.78 17.78 4.87
C VAL A 271 -11.94 18.98 4.46
N ALA A 272 -12.61 20.11 4.21
CA ALA A 272 -11.94 21.37 3.95
C ALA A 272 -11.40 21.97 5.26
N GLN A 273 -10.18 22.50 5.24
CA GLN A 273 -9.65 23.32 6.31
C GLN A 273 -9.97 24.79 6.03
N VAL A 274 -10.81 25.39 6.86
CA VAL A 274 -11.18 26.82 6.77
C VAL A 274 -10.22 27.74 7.53
N ASP A 275 -9.41 27.20 8.43
CA ASP A 275 -8.57 28.00 9.34
C ASP A 275 -7.22 28.45 8.73
N ASN A 276 -6.78 27.81 7.64
CA ASN A 276 -5.50 28.08 6.96
C ASN A 276 -5.67 28.78 5.60
N ALA A 277 -6.41 29.89 5.57
CA ALA A 277 -6.47 30.78 4.41
C ALA A 277 -5.21 31.70 4.30
N GLY A 278 -4.02 31.15 4.55
CA GLY A 278 -2.74 31.86 4.51
C GLY A 278 -1.92 31.49 3.28
N PHE A 279 -1.61 32.50 2.44
CA PHE A 279 -0.58 32.55 1.40
C PHE A 279 -0.18 31.23 0.70
N GLY A 280 -0.62 31.05 -0.56
CA GLY A 280 0.10 30.20 -1.52
C GLY A 280 -0.64 28.99 -2.12
N GLY A 281 -1.96 28.83 -1.89
CA GLY A 281 -2.73 27.78 -2.58
C GLY A 281 -2.41 26.34 -2.14
N MET A 282 -1.89 26.18 -0.92
CA MET A 282 -1.57 24.88 -0.33
C MET A 282 -2.82 24.03 -0.10
N ASP A 283 -2.66 22.70 -0.16
CA ASP A 283 -3.75 21.71 -0.25
C ASP A 283 -4.81 21.90 0.86
N THR A 284 -5.98 22.42 0.47
CA THR A 284 -7.03 22.88 1.42
C THR A 284 -7.83 21.74 2.04
N LYS A 285 -7.47 20.48 1.75
CA LYS A 285 -8.28 19.30 2.05
C LYS A 285 -7.45 18.28 2.80
N LYS A 286 -7.98 17.80 3.93
CA LYS A 286 -7.36 16.73 4.72
C LYS A 286 -8.29 15.52 4.83
N PRO A 287 -7.75 14.30 4.80
CA PRO A 287 -8.52 13.09 5.09
C PRO A 287 -9.04 13.09 6.53
N ILE A 288 -10.18 12.44 6.75
CA ILE A 288 -10.84 12.34 8.05
C ILE A 288 -10.18 11.24 8.90
N GLY A 289 -10.27 11.36 10.23
CA GLY A 289 -9.78 10.36 11.19
C GLY A 289 -8.49 10.75 11.91
N GLY A 290 -7.82 11.81 11.42
CA GLY A 290 -6.65 12.40 12.08
C GLY A 290 -5.46 11.44 12.14
N ASN A 291 -4.61 11.63 13.14
CA ASN A 291 -3.35 10.89 13.27
C ASN A 291 -3.55 9.38 13.47
N ILE A 292 -4.68 8.96 14.05
CA ILE A 292 -4.94 7.53 14.28
C ILE A 292 -5.05 6.78 12.95
N VAL A 293 -5.83 7.29 12.00
CA VAL A 293 -5.93 6.69 10.66
C VAL A 293 -4.59 6.82 9.94
N ALA A 294 -3.96 8.00 10.02
CA ALA A 294 -2.70 8.27 9.34
C ALA A 294 -1.59 7.27 9.72
N HIS A 295 -1.46 6.91 11.00
CA HIS A 295 -0.46 5.95 11.47
C HIS A 295 -0.86 4.49 11.30
N ALA A 296 -2.16 4.19 11.22
CA ALA A 296 -2.64 2.82 11.04
C ALA A 296 -2.59 2.38 9.56
N SER A 297 -2.76 3.32 8.62
CA SER A 297 -2.61 3.07 7.19
C SER A 297 -1.14 2.90 6.82
N THR A 298 -0.78 1.77 6.22
CA THR A 298 0.59 1.53 5.74
C THR A 298 0.86 2.29 4.45
N THR A 299 -0.10 2.29 3.53
CA THR A 299 -0.02 3.02 2.27
C THR A 299 -1.23 3.91 2.09
N ARG A 300 -1.01 5.17 1.71
CA ARG A 300 -2.05 6.19 1.58
C ARG A 300 -2.05 6.77 0.18
N LEU A 301 -3.16 6.58 -0.53
CA LEU A 301 -3.34 7.00 -1.91
C LEU A 301 -4.36 8.15 -1.99
N SER A 302 -3.92 9.29 -2.49
CA SER A 302 -4.74 10.47 -2.72
C SER A 302 -5.30 10.47 -4.13
N LEU A 303 -6.62 10.59 -4.25
CA LEU A 303 -7.32 10.62 -5.53
C LEU A 303 -7.86 12.03 -5.81
N ARG A 304 -7.55 12.55 -7.00
CA ARG A 304 -8.13 13.80 -7.51
C ARG A 304 -8.70 13.66 -8.92
N LYS A 305 -9.56 14.62 -9.28
CA LYS A 305 -10.20 14.66 -10.61
C LYS A 305 -9.18 15.14 -11.64
N GLY A 306 -9.06 14.40 -12.75
CA GLY A 306 -8.37 14.83 -13.95
C GLY A 306 -9.35 15.39 -14.99
N ARG A 307 -8.94 15.38 -16.26
CA ARG A 307 -9.80 15.80 -17.38
C ARG A 307 -10.82 14.71 -17.73
N GLY A 308 -12.09 15.09 -17.88
CA GLY A 308 -13.16 14.16 -18.26
C GLY A 308 -13.28 12.96 -17.32
N ASN A 309 -13.07 11.75 -17.86
CA ASN A 309 -13.15 10.50 -17.11
C ASN A 309 -11.82 10.08 -16.46
N GLN A 310 -10.76 10.87 -16.65
CA GLN A 310 -9.45 10.64 -16.04
C GLN A 310 -9.42 11.08 -14.59
N ARG A 311 -8.63 10.38 -13.79
CA ARG A 311 -8.37 10.60 -12.38
C ARG A 311 -6.88 10.48 -12.14
N ILE A 312 -6.40 11.16 -11.12
CA ILE A 312 -4.98 11.14 -10.76
C ILE A 312 -4.89 10.53 -9.37
N CYS A 313 -4.06 9.50 -9.23
CA CYS A 313 -3.70 8.88 -7.97
C CYS A 313 -2.29 9.33 -7.59
N ARG A 314 -2.08 9.76 -6.34
CA ARG A 314 -0.77 10.10 -5.79
C ARG A 314 -0.49 9.25 -4.56
N VAL A 315 0.72 8.68 -4.48
CA VAL A 315 1.23 8.07 -3.24
C VAL A 315 1.59 9.20 -2.28
N VAL A 316 0.92 9.26 -1.14
CA VAL A 316 1.12 10.29 -0.11
C VAL A 316 2.01 9.79 1.02
N ASP A 317 1.85 8.51 1.38
CA ASP A 317 2.59 7.88 2.45
C ASP A 317 2.75 6.40 2.13
N SER A 318 3.96 5.87 2.27
CA SER A 318 4.29 4.48 2.08
C SER A 318 5.67 4.20 2.71
N PRO A 319 5.88 3.03 3.33
CA PRO A 319 7.19 2.66 3.88
C PRO A 319 8.26 2.40 2.82
N SER A 320 7.85 2.09 1.58
CA SER A 320 8.76 1.62 0.51
C SER A 320 8.67 2.39 -0.79
N LEU A 321 7.56 3.10 -1.04
CA LEU A 321 7.30 3.76 -2.32
C LEU A 321 7.63 5.25 -2.24
N PRO A 322 8.30 5.82 -3.26
CA PRO A 322 8.47 7.26 -3.35
C PRO A 322 7.13 7.95 -3.66
N GLU A 323 7.07 9.26 -3.40
CA GLU A 323 5.93 10.06 -3.87
C GLU A 323 5.90 10.08 -5.40
N ALA A 324 4.87 9.45 -5.97
CA ALA A 324 4.66 9.36 -7.41
C ALA A 324 3.18 9.50 -7.75
N GLU A 325 2.89 9.85 -9.01
CA GLU A 325 1.54 10.05 -9.51
C GLU A 325 1.26 9.20 -10.75
N ALA A 326 0.08 8.62 -10.81
CA ALA A 326 -0.43 7.89 -11.97
C ALA A 326 -1.77 8.47 -12.42
N VAL A 327 -2.00 8.47 -13.74
CA VAL A 327 -3.30 8.82 -14.33
C VAL A 327 -4.02 7.53 -14.71
N PHE A 328 -5.24 7.38 -14.22
CA PHE A 328 -6.14 6.28 -14.60
C PHE A 328 -7.47 6.84 -15.09
N SER A 329 -8.30 6.00 -15.70
CA SER A 329 -9.64 6.36 -16.16
C SER A 329 -10.71 5.42 -15.62
N ILE A 330 -11.87 6.00 -15.33
CA ILE A 330 -13.07 5.25 -14.98
C ILE A 330 -13.84 4.96 -16.27
N LYS A 331 -13.88 3.69 -16.67
CA LYS A 331 -14.55 3.20 -17.89
C LYS A 331 -15.75 2.30 -17.55
N PRO A 332 -16.64 2.01 -18.52
CA PRO A 332 -17.71 1.03 -18.34
C PRO A 332 -17.19 -0.32 -17.80
N GLU A 333 -16.04 -0.76 -18.27
CA GLU A 333 -15.33 -1.99 -17.90
C GLU A 333 -14.45 -1.89 -16.64
N GLY A 334 -14.60 -0.82 -15.84
CA GLY A 334 -13.90 -0.62 -14.57
C GLY A 334 -12.76 0.40 -14.62
N ILE A 335 -11.77 0.23 -13.75
CA ILE A 335 -10.56 1.07 -13.73
C ILE A 335 -9.57 0.56 -14.79
N ALA A 336 -9.14 1.45 -15.68
CA ALA A 336 -8.17 1.14 -16.72
C ALA A 336 -7.30 2.36 -17.01
N ASP A 337 -6.24 2.16 -17.78
CA ASP A 337 -5.45 3.28 -18.28
C ASP A 337 -6.31 4.19 -19.18
N PRO A 338 -6.07 5.51 -19.16
CA PRO A 338 -6.74 6.44 -20.06
C PRO A 338 -6.60 5.96 -21.51
N ALA A 339 -7.71 5.98 -22.25
CA ALA A 339 -7.63 5.82 -23.70
C ALA A 339 -6.70 6.92 -24.23
N MET A 340 -5.80 6.56 -25.15
CA MET A 340 -4.96 7.50 -25.89
C MET A 340 -5.86 8.35 -26.80
N SER A 341 -6.66 9.24 -26.22
CA SER A 341 -7.61 10.11 -26.91
C SER A 341 -7.39 11.58 -26.54
N GLY A 342 -6.13 11.96 -26.38
CA GLY A 342 -5.62 13.26 -26.83
C GLY A 342 -4.99 13.07 -28.22
N PRO A 343 -4.12 13.96 -28.71
CA PRO A 343 -3.14 13.50 -29.70
C PRO A 343 -2.52 12.21 -29.14
N GLN A 344 -2.17 11.25 -30.00
CA GLN A 344 -1.32 10.10 -29.65
C GLN A 344 -0.29 10.52 -28.59
N PRO A 345 0.12 9.62 -27.65
CA PRO A 345 1.08 9.98 -26.61
C PRO A 345 2.15 10.81 -27.30
N ASN A 346 2.28 12.08 -26.92
CA ASN A 346 3.25 12.92 -27.61
C ASN A 346 4.55 12.13 -27.49
N LEU A 347 5.36 12.07 -28.54
CA LEU A 347 6.59 11.31 -28.57
C LEU A 347 7.36 11.41 -27.23
N ALA A 348 7.33 12.59 -26.60
CA ALA A 348 7.79 12.88 -25.25
C ALA A 348 7.26 11.96 -24.11
N ASP A 349 5.97 11.65 -24.05
CA ASP A 349 5.37 10.81 -23.00
C ASP A 349 5.71 9.32 -23.20
N ALA A 350 5.67 8.84 -24.45
CA ALA A 350 6.16 7.50 -24.78
C ALA A 350 7.66 7.36 -24.48
N THR A 351 8.43 8.42 -24.75
CA THR A 351 9.87 8.49 -24.42
C THR A 351 10.09 8.45 -22.92
N ARG A 352 9.36 9.24 -22.13
CA ARG A 352 9.48 9.22 -20.66
C ARG A 352 9.12 7.87 -20.06
N GLN A 353 8.08 7.22 -20.58
CA GLN A 353 7.68 5.90 -20.11
C GLN A 353 8.76 4.85 -20.43
N PHE A 354 9.29 4.88 -21.66
CA PHE A 354 10.41 4.02 -22.06
C PHE A 354 11.64 4.26 -21.17
N GLU A 355 12.04 5.52 -20.99
CA GLU A 355 13.19 5.91 -20.15
C GLU A 355 13.01 5.50 -18.67
N ALA A 356 11.81 5.60 -18.11
CA ALA A 356 11.56 5.19 -16.73
C ALA A 356 11.70 3.67 -16.54
N ILE A 357 11.12 2.88 -17.45
CA ILE A 357 11.17 1.41 -17.40
C ILE A 357 12.60 0.93 -17.68
N TRP A 358 13.25 1.51 -18.70
CA TRP A 358 14.65 1.28 -19.00
C TRP A 358 15.55 1.58 -17.80
N GLY A 359 15.42 2.77 -17.19
CA GLY A 359 16.28 3.19 -16.09
C GLY A 359 16.15 2.28 -14.87
N SER A 360 14.93 1.79 -14.61
CA SER A 360 14.67 0.80 -13.57
C SER A 360 15.31 -0.56 -13.89
N ALA A 361 15.09 -1.09 -15.10
CA ALA A 361 15.69 -2.36 -15.54
C ALA A 361 17.22 -2.30 -15.54
N PHE A 362 17.80 -1.20 -16.05
CA PHE A 362 19.24 -0.96 -16.07
C PHE A 362 19.84 -0.96 -14.66
N SER A 363 19.23 -0.25 -13.72
CA SER A 363 19.70 -0.20 -12.33
C SER A 363 19.69 -1.58 -11.67
N ILE A 364 18.65 -2.39 -11.92
CA ILE A 364 18.57 -3.76 -11.40
C ILE A 364 19.68 -4.63 -11.99
N ILE A 365 19.87 -4.61 -13.32
CA ILE A 365 20.87 -5.44 -14.01
C ILE A 365 22.30 -4.99 -13.68
N GLN A 366 22.55 -3.69 -13.57
CA GLN A 366 23.86 -3.14 -13.25
C GLN A 366 24.32 -3.61 -11.87
N GLU A 367 23.44 -3.54 -10.88
CA GLU A 367 23.76 -3.98 -9.52
C GLU A 367 23.88 -5.51 -9.44
N ARG A 368 23.06 -6.25 -10.21
CA ARG A 368 23.20 -7.71 -10.39
C ARG A 368 24.58 -8.08 -10.95
N ASN A 369 25.06 -7.36 -11.97
CA ASN A 369 26.40 -7.56 -12.54
C ASN A 369 27.53 -7.19 -11.58
N ARG A 370 27.41 -6.05 -10.86
CA ARG A 370 28.38 -5.65 -9.84
C ARG A 370 28.57 -6.74 -8.80
N LEU A 371 27.46 -7.30 -8.31
CA LEU A 371 27.47 -8.41 -7.35
C LEU A 371 28.01 -9.69 -7.97
N ALA A 372 27.64 -10.03 -9.21
CA ALA A 372 28.18 -11.19 -9.91
C ALA A 372 29.70 -11.16 -10.02
N ASP A 373 30.28 -10.01 -10.35
CA ASP A 373 31.73 -9.82 -10.43
C ASP A 373 32.40 -9.86 -9.04
N GLU A 374 31.76 -9.27 -8.03
CA GLU A 374 32.21 -9.31 -6.63
C GLU A 374 32.23 -10.76 -6.09
N ILE A 375 31.20 -11.55 -6.39
CA ILE A 375 31.08 -12.97 -6.07
C ILE A 375 32.12 -13.80 -6.82
N ALA A 376 32.29 -13.57 -8.12
CA ALA A 376 33.30 -14.26 -8.93
C ALA A 376 34.74 -13.99 -8.43
N SER A 377 34.97 -12.83 -7.82
CA SER A 377 36.25 -12.46 -7.22
C SER A 377 36.49 -13.00 -5.80
N THR A 378 35.44 -13.46 -5.11
CA THR A 378 35.53 -14.01 -3.75
C THR A 378 35.74 -15.52 -3.78
N ALA A 379 36.70 -16.01 -2.98
CA ALA A 379 37.13 -17.42 -2.98
C ALA A 379 36.33 -18.33 -2.02
N ASP A 380 35.36 -17.79 -1.27
CA ASP A 380 34.64 -18.52 -0.21
C ASP A 380 33.27 -19.03 -0.70
N THR A 381 33.16 -20.34 -0.90
CA THR A 381 31.95 -21.01 -1.38
C THR A 381 30.70 -20.79 -0.51
N ALA A 382 30.84 -20.43 0.77
CA ALA A 382 29.70 -20.14 1.65
C ALA A 382 29.12 -18.73 1.41
N GLU A 383 29.96 -17.76 1.01
CA GLU A 383 29.49 -16.42 0.60
C GLU A 383 28.75 -16.48 -0.75
N HIS A 384 29.12 -17.41 -1.64
CA HIS A 384 28.47 -17.60 -2.94
C HIS A 384 26.98 -17.96 -2.84
N GLU A 385 26.61 -18.81 -1.88
CA GLU A 385 25.20 -19.22 -1.68
C GLU A 385 24.37 -18.10 -1.04
N PHE A 386 24.95 -17.35 -0.10
CA PHE A 386 24.32 -16.19 0.52
C PHE A 386 24.14 -15.02 -0.45
N LEU A 387 25.14 -14.68 -1.24
CA LEU A 387 25.10 -13.57 -2.19
C LEU A 387 24.15 -13.81 -3.37
N ARG A 388 23.86 -15.08 -3.71
CA ARG A 388 22.78 -15.45 -4.67
C ARG A 388 21.37 -15.18 -4.14
N THR A 389 21.20 -14.99 -2.83
CA THR A 389 19.90 -14.65 -2.21
C THR A 389 19.71 -13.16 -1.94
N PHE A 390 20.62 -12.30 -2.44
CA PHE A 390 20.51 -10.85 -2.28
C PHE A 390 19.30 -10.24 -3.04
N PRO A 391 18.77 -9.08 -2.59
CA PRO A 391 17.53 -8.48 -3.10
C PRO A 391 17.46 -8.23 -4.61
N TYR A 392 18.60 -8.12 -5.29
CA TYR A 392 18.66 -7.88 -6.73
C TYR A 392 18.47 -9.17 -7.55
N PHE A 393 18.85 -10.33 -7.01
CA PHE A 393 18.47 -11.65 -7.57
C PHE A 393 17.01 -11.99 -7.25
N GLY A 394 16.44 -11.47 -6.15
CA GLY A 394 15.03 -11.64 -5.80
C GLY A 394 14.03 -10.81 -6.63
N ARG A 395 14.50 -9.94 -7.53
CA ARG A 395 13.64 -9.07 -8.36
C ARG A 395 13.38 -9.61 -9.76
N ASP A 396 13.63 -10.89 -10.00
CA ASP A 396 13.48 -11.51 -11.32
C ASP A 396 12.08 -11.31 -11.92
N LYS A 397 11.01 -11.41 -11.11
CA LYS A 397 9.63 -11.15 -11.58
C LYS A 397 9.42 -9.71 -12.06
N LEU A 398 9.99 -8.73 -11.36
CA LEU A 398 9.89 -7.32 -11.74
C LEU A 398 10.74 -7.02 -12.98
N LEU A 399 11.96 -7.56 -13.01
CA LEU A 399 12.87 -7.41 -14.15
C LEU A 399 12.28 -8.03 -15.42
N ALA A 400 11.72 -9.24 -15.33
CA ALA A 400 11.03 -9.90 -16.43
C ALA A 400 9.87 -9.07 -16.96
N ARG A 401 9.02 -8.52 -16.07
CA ARG A 401 7.92 -7.62 -16.46
C ARG A 401 8.42 -6.36 -17.16
N HIS A 402 9.50 -5.73 -16.67
CA HIS A 402 10.06 -4.54 -17.30
C HIS A 402 10.62 -4.84 -18.70
N LEU A 403 11.39 -5.92 -18.86
CA LEU A 403 11.95 -6.31 -20.16
C LEU A 403 10.84 -6.72 -21.14
N ASP A 404 9.83 -7.45 -20.69
CA ASP A 404 8.66 -7.82 -21.51
C ASP A 404 7.86 -6.59 -21.96
N THR A 405 7.70 -5.60 -21.07
CA THR A 405 7.05 -4.33 -21.40
C THR A 405 7.85 -3.54 -22.43
N LEU A 406 9.18 -3.46 -22.30
CA LEU A 406 10.05 -2.78 -23.27
C LEU A 406 10.02 -3.47 -24.65
N MET A 407 10.06 -4.80 -24.68
CA MET A 407 9.95 -5.58 -25.93
C MET A 407 8.59 -5.41 -26.59
N SER A 408 7.50 -5.48 -25.81
CA SER A 408 6.14 -5.24 -26.29
C SER A 408 5.97 -3.84 -26.87
N MET A 409 6.57 -2.81 -26.25
CA MET A 409 6.56 -1.45 -26.78
C MET A 409 7.25 -1.38 -28.16
N LEU A 410 8.39 -2.04 -28.33
CA LEU A 410 9.09 -2.10 -29.62
C LEU A 410 8.27 -2.86 -30.67
N ASP A 411 7.61 -3.96 -30.30
CA ASP A 411 6.81 -4.76 -31.22
C ASP A 411 5.52 -4.06 -31.66
N ASP A 412 4.89 -3.30 -30.75
CA ASP A 412 3.79 -2.40 -31.05
C ASP A 412 4.19 -1.34 -32.09
N TRP A 413 5.38 -0.76 -31.96
CA TRP A 413 5.89 0.20 -32.94
C TRP A 413 6.22 -0.49 -34.27
N ASN A 414 6.75 -1.71 -34.25
CA ASN A 414 7.14 -2.49 -35.43
C ASN A 414 5.90 -2.88 -36.25
N THR A 415 4.82 -3.26 -35.58
CA THR A 415 3.51 -3.51 -36.19
C THR A 415 2.91 -2.25 -36.80
N LYS A 416 3.04 -1.10 -36.12
CA LYS A 416 2.58 0.19 -36.64
C LYS A 416 3.38 0.66 -37.85
N TYR A 417 4.69 0.42 -37.90
CA TYR A 417 5.55 0.88 -39.00
C TYR A 417 5.46 0.02 -40.27
N THR A 418 4.96 -1.21 -40.16
CA THR A 418 4.84 -2.17 -41.28
C THR A 418 3.44 -2.19 -41.93
N GLY A 419 2.44 -1.53 -41.32
CA GLY A 419 1.12 -1.31 -41.92
C GLY A 419 1.07 -0.08 -42.83
N GLU A 420 0.03 0.03 -43.67
CA GLU A 420 -0.27 1.25 -44.44
C GLU A 420 -0.62 2.41 -43.50
N VAL A 421 0.37 3.12 -42.98
CA VAL A 421 0.16 4.32 -42.16
C VAL A 421 0.15 5.55 -43.06
N ARG A 422 -1.00 6.23 -43.07
CA ARG A 422 -1.18 7.56 -43.66
C ARG A 422 -0.39 8.59 -42.84
N GLU A 423 0.28 9.51 -43.52
CA GLU A 423 0.96 10.67 -42.94
C GLU A 423 -0.02 11.51 -42.11
N THR A 424 -0.14 11.27 -40.80
CA THR A 424 -0.66 12.24 -39.82
C THR A 424 -0.45 11.86 -38.34
N ASP A 425 0.31 10.82 -38.01
CA ASP A 425 0.49 10.35 -36.63
C ASP A 425 1.88 10.71 -36.05
N ALA A 426 1.94 10.94 -34.74
CA ALA A 426 3.15 11.32 -33.99
C ALA A 426 4.07 10.09 -33.78
N ILE A 427 4.73 9.67 -34.85
CA ILE A 427 5.58 8.47 -34.88
C ILE A 427 7.01 8.83 -34.42
N PRO A 428 7.67 8.02 -33.57
CA PRO A 428 9.08 8.16 -33.26
C PRO A 428 9.95 8.12 -34.52
N SER A 429 11.04 8.90 -34.55
CA SER A 429 11.96 8.85 -35.69
C SER A 429 12.61 7.47 -35.81
N VAL A 430 12.98 7.07 -37.02
CA VAL A 430 13.75 5.84 -37.28
C VAL A 430 15.01 5.80 -36.42
N GLU A 431 15.67 6.93 -36.22
CA GLU A 431 16.83 7.07 -35.34
C GLU A 431 16.49 6.78 -33.87
N GLN A 432 15.38 7.31 -33.37
CA GLN A 432 14.94 7.09 -32.00
C GLN A 432 14.55 5.63 -31.74
N LEU A 433 13.87 4.98 -32.69
CA LEU A 433 13.51 3.57 -32.59
C LEU A 433 14.73 2.66 -32.65
N ASN A 434 15.71 2.97 -33.50
CA ASN A 434 17.01 2.29 -33.51
C ASN A 434 17.74 2.47 -32.17
N ASN A 435 17.73 3.67 -31.57
CA ASN A 435 18.34 3.93 -30.27
C ASN A 435 17.66 3.12 -29.14
N TRP A 436 16.33 3.07 -29.11
CA TRP A 436 15.58 2.27 -28.14
C TRP A 436 15.85 0.78 -28.31
N THR A 437 15.82 0.29 -29.56
CA THR A 437 16.13 -1.12 -29.88
C THR A 437 17.53 -1.47 -29.39
N HIS A 438 18.52 -0.62 -29.65
CA HIS A 438 19.89 -0.82 -29.19
C HIS A 438 20.00 -0.76 -27.66
N THR A 439 19.22 0.09 -27.00
CA THR A 439 19.23 0.18 -25.54
C THR A 439 18.68 -1.09 -24.89
N VAL A 440 17.61 -1.67 -25.46
CA VAL A 440 17.06 -2.96 -24.99
C VAL A 440 18.01 -4.12 -25.29
N GLU A 441 18.68 -4.10 -26.44
CA GLU A 441 19.75 -5.05 -26.78
C GLU A 441 20.88 -5.01 -25.73
N GLN A 442 21.36 -3.81 -25.36
CA GLN A 442 22.36 -3.64 -24.30
C GLN A 442 21.91 -4.20 -22.95
N LEU A 443 20.63 -4.03 -22.58
CA LEU A 443 20.10 -4.62 -21.35
C LEU A 443 20.12 -6.15 -21.40
N CYS A 444 19.75 -6.75 -22.53
CA CYS A 444 19.80 -8.20 -22.71
C CYS A 444 21.24 -8.73 -22.65
N ASP A 445 22.19 -8.02 -23.25
CA ASP A 445 23.62 -8.36 -23.20
C ASP A 445 24.17 -8.27 -21.78
N LEU A 446 23.81 -7.23 -21.04
CA LEU A 446 24.20 -7.07 -19.63
C LEU A 446 23.62 -8.18 -18.76
N LEU A 447 22.38 -8.62 -18.99
CA LEU A 447 21.79 -9.76 -18.30
C LEU A 447 22.48 -11.08 -18.68
N GLY A 448 22.87 -11.22 -19.96
CA GLY A 448 23.64 -12.35 -20.47
C GLY A 448 25.04 -12.44 -19.85
N HIS A 449 25.68 -11.30 -19.59
CA HIS A 449 26.97 -11.25 -18.89
C HIS A 449 26.86 -11.85 -17.48
N THR A 450 25.84 -11.47 -16.70
CA THR A 450 25.60 -12.06 -15.38
C THR A 450 25.48 -13.59 -15.48
N SER A 451 24.72 -14.05 -16.47
CA SER A 451 24.46 -15.47 -16.71
C SER A 451 25.74 -16.23 -17.03
N HIS A 452 26.67 -15.64 -17.78
CA HIS A 452 27.97 -16.22 -18.07
C HIS A 452 28.92 -16.23 -16.86
N VAL A 453 28.96 -15.14 -16.09
CA VAL A 453 29.89 -14.99 -14.94
C VAL A 453 29.54 -15.94 -13.80
N MET A 454 28.24 -16.15 -13.52
CA MET A 454 27.79 -16.92 -12.35
C MET A 454 27.05 -18.23 -12.65
N ASN A 455 26.85 -18.55 -13.94
CA ASN A 455 25.97 -19.64 -14.38
C ASN A 455 24.56 -19.50 -13.76
N ASP A 456 23.98 -18.31 -13.94
CA ASP A 456 22.67 -17.91 -13.40
C ASP A 456 21.54 -18.57 -14.23
N PRO A 457 20.79 -19.54 -13.67
CA PRO A 457 19.73 -20.21 -14.41
C PRO A 457 18.55 -19.27 -14.70
N ASN A 458 18.20 -18.39 -13.76
CA ASN A 458 17.04 -17.49 -13.88
C ASN A 458 17.25 -16.45 -14.98
N GLY A 459 18.48 -15.90 -15.09
CA GLY A 459 18.83 -14.95 -16.15
C GLY A 459 18.77 -15.57 -17.55
N ASN A 460 19.23 -16.82 -17.68
CA ASN A 460 19.16 -17.57 -18.94
C ASN A 460 17.71 -17.91 -19.33
N GLU A 461 16.90 -18.39 -18.37
CA GLU A 461 15.48 -18.67 -18.59
C GLU A 461 14.73 -17.40 -19.02
N MET A 462 14.97 -16.26 -18.35
CA MET A 462 14.35 -14.98 -18.70
C MET A 462 14.71 -14.53 -20.13
N LEU A 463 15.99 -14.66 -20.52
CA LEU A 463 16.42 -14.34 -21.89
C LEU A 463 15.82 -15.29 -22.93
N GLN A 464 15.66 -16.57 -22.59
CA GLN A 464 15.01 -17.54 -23.46
C GLN A 464 13.53 -17.22 -23.64
N GLU A 465 12.79 -16.99 -22.55
CA GLU A 465 11.37 -16.63 -22.59
C GLU A 465 11.13 -15.33 -23.38
N LEU A 466 11.97 -14.31 -23.20
CA LEU A 466 11.86 -13.06 -23.95
C LEU A 466 12.05 -13.28 -25.46
N ARG A 467 13.00 -14.13 -25.86
CA ARG A 467 13.26 -14.47 -27.26
C ARG A 467 12.14 -15.30 -27.88
N GLU A 468 11.52 -16.19 -27.10
CA GLU A 468 10.37 -16.99 -27.52
C GLU A 468 9.10 -16.13 -27.67
N LYS A 469 8.85 -15.20 -26.75
CA LYS A 469 7.69 -14.29 -26.77
C LYS A 469 7.79 -13.21 -27.83
N HIS A 470 8.98 -12.65 -28.05
CA HIS A 470 9.22 -11.50 -28.95
C HIS A 470 10.21 -11.85 -30.08
N PRO A 471 9.84 -12.78 -30.99
CA PRO A 471 10.75 -13.25 -32.03
C PRO A 471 11.09 -12.12 -33.02
N HIS A 472 12.39 -11.95 -33.28
CA HIS A 472 12.95 -10.99 -34.24
C HIS A 472 12.77 -9.50 -33.91
N VAL A 473 12.30 -9.12 -32.72
CA VAL A 473 12.11 -7.70 -32.34
C VAL A 473 13.43 -6.92 -32.35
N LEU A 474 14.51 -7.51 -31.83
CA LEU A 474 15.84 -6.89 -31.79
C LEU A 474 16.65 -7.05 -33.09
N GLU A 475 16.25 -7.98 -33.97
CA GLU A 475 16.99 -8.28 -35.22
C GLU A 475 16.59 -7.37 -36.39
N ARG A 476 15.46 -6.67 -36.28
CA ARG A 476 14.93 -5.79 -37.33
C ARG A 476 15.54 -4.40 -37.23
N LYS A 477 16.20 -3.95 -38.31
CA LYS A 477 16.64 -2.56 -38.46
C LYS A 477 15.51 -1.71 -39.05
N TRP A 478 15.19 -0.61 -38.40
CA TRP A 478 14.20 0.35 -38.87
C TRP A 478 14.75 1.07 -40.11
N ALA A 479 14.03 1.01 -41.24
CA ALA A 479 14.43 1.62 -42.51
C ALA A 479 13.46 2.75 -42.93
N ALA A 480 13.99 3.80 -43.56
CA ALA A 480 13.17 4.90 -44.10
C ALA A 480 12.29 4.41 -45.27
N LEU A 481 11.03 4.86 -45.33
CA LEU A 481 10.12 4.58 -46.43
C LEU A 481 10.72 5.07 -47.77
N PRO A 482 10.61 4.30 -48.87
CA PRO A 482 11.02 4.78 -50.18
C PRO A 482 10.09 5.93 -50.62
N ALA A 483 10.67 7.07 -51.00
CA ALA A 483 9.91 8.20 -51.55
C ALA A 483 9.13 7.77 -52.79
N GLU A 484 7.83 8.08 -52.86
CA GLU A 484 7.02 7.78 -54.03
C GLU A 484 7.53 8.51 -55.28
N PRO A 485 7.46 7.90 -56.48
CA PRO A 485 7.81 8.58 -57.72
C PRO A 485 6.76 9.64 -58.04
N VAL A 486 7.18 10.91 -58.02
CA VAL A 486 6.38 12.06 -58.45
C VAL A 486 6.06 11.91 -59.95
N TRP A 487 4.78 11.81 -60.29
CA TRP A 487 4.30 11.93 -61.66
C TRP A 487 4.12 13.42 -61.99
N ASP A 488 4.97 13.95 -62.87
CA ASP A 488 4.84 15.31 -63.40
C ASP A 488 3.75 15.38 -64.49
N GLU A 489 2.72 16.19 -64.27
CA GLU A 489 1.91 16.79 -65.36
C GLU A 489 1.95 18.33 -65.28
N PRO A 490 1.88 19.04 -66.43
CA PRO A 490 2.41 20.39 -66.56
C PRO A 490 1.32 21.45 -66.34
N VAL A 491 1.60 22.45 -65.50
CA VAL A 491 0.83 23.70 -65.49
C VAL A 491 1.76 24.89 -65.76
N ALA A 492 1.29 25.69 -66.72
CA ALA A 492 1.97 26.73 -67.44
C ALA A 492 2.64 27.80 -66.56
N ARG A 493 3.88 28.15 -66.93
CA ARG A 493 4.53 29.41 -66.57
C ARG A 493 3.92 30.55 -67.36
N THR A 494 3.66 31.68 -66.70
CA THR A 494 3.90 33.00 -67.30
C THR A 494 4.87 33.75 -66.40
N ALA A 495 6.04 34.00 -66.98
CA ALA A 495 7.15 34.73 -66.41
C ALA A 495 6.98 36.23 -66.64
N THR A 496 7.58 37.03 -65.76
CA THR A 496 8.21 38.34 -66.03
C THR A 496 8.69 38.89 -64.66
N THR A 497 9.90 39.38 -64.41
CA THR A 497 11.11 39.63 -65.21
C THR A 497 12.23 39.94 -64.20
N GLU A 498 13.40 39.30 -64.38
CA GLU A 498 14.81 39.75 -64.26
C GLU A 498 15.19 40.83 -63.21
N VAL A 499 16.38 40.83 -62.60
CA VAL A 499 17.71 40.95 -63.25
C VAL A 499 18.83 40.41 -62.33
N ALA A 500 19.83 39.84 -62.98
CA ALA A 500 21.06 39.23 -62.49
C ALA A 500 22.08 40.23 -61.87
N HIS A 501 23.02 39.72 -61.06
CA HIS A 501 24.43 39.55 -61.46
C HIS A 501 25.38 39.23 -60.27
N THR A 502 25.97 38.04 -60.34
CA THR A 502 27.41 37.68 -60.19
C THR A 502 28.26 38.02 -58.96
N THR A 503 28.87 36.94 -58.41
CA THR A 503 30.25 36.78 -57.85
C THR A 503 30.59 37.54 -56.55
N SER A 504 31.40 37.08 -55.60
CA SER A 504 32.40 36.00 -55.46
C SER A 504 32.59 35.67 -53.96
N PHE A 505 33.22 34.53 -53.67
CA PHE A 505 33.71 34.09 -52.36
C PHE A 505 34.50 35.17 -51.59
N ASP A 506 34.26 35.29 -50.28
CA ASP A 506 35.30 35.34 -49.23
C ASP A 506 34.68 35.25 -47.83
N THR A 507 35.19 34.33 -46.99
CA THR A 507 34.92 34.25 -45.55
C THR A 507 35.79 35.26 -44.80
N PRO A 508 35.29 35.93 -43.73
CA PRO A 508 35.95 35.73 -42.44
C PRO A 508 35.05 35.80 -41.18
N ARG A 509 35.34 34.87 -40.25
CA ARG A 509 35.38 34.96 -38.77
C ARG A 509 34.20 35.55 -37.96
N GLN A 510 33.61 34.63 -37.18
CA GLN A 510 33.22 34.72 -35.76
C GLN A 510 33.29 36.11 -35.08
N GLN A 511 32.14 36.68 -34.77
CA GLN A 511 31.94 37.56 -33.62
C GLN A 511 30.97 36.87 -32.66
N CYS A 512 31.46 36.69 -31.43
CA CYS A 512 30.86 35.96 -30.32
C CYS A 512 29.86 36.82 -29.55
N ASP A 513 28.87 36.12 -29.03
CA ASP A 513 27.91 36.43 -27.97
C ASP A 513 28.42 37.33 -26.82
N ASP A 514 27.81 38.49 -26.62
CA ASP A 514 27.95 39.27 -25.38
C ASP A 514 26.58 39.64 -24.73
N GLN A 515 25.47 39.58 -25.47
CA GLN A 515 24.13 39.89 -24.93
C GLN A 515 23.44 38.68 -24.27
N THR A 516 23.77 37.46 -24.69
CA THR A 516 23.24 36.19 -24.16
C THR A 516 23.90 35.78 -22.84
N ALA A 517 25.19 36.03 -22.66
CA ALA A 517 25.93 35.72 -21.43
C ALA A 517 25.50 36.58 -20.23
N ALA A 518 25.23 37.88 -20.44
CA ALA A 518 24.75 38.77 -19.38
C ALA A 518 23.35 38.41 -18.88
N ALA A 519 22.47 37.95 -19.78
CA ALA A 519 21.13 37.48 -19.43
C ALA A 519 21.18 36.14 -18.65
N GLN A 520 22.09 35.24 -19.03
CA GLN A 520 22.30 33.97 -18.30
C GLN A 520 22.88 34.19 -16.91
N LEU A 521 23.84 35.11 -16.75
CA LEU A 521 24.40 35.48 -15.44
C LEU A 521 23.36 36.13 -14.51
N ALA A 522 22.46 36.96 -15.06
CA ALA A 522 21.37 37.53 -14.28
C ALA A 522 20.35 36.46 -13.83
N TYR A 523 20.06 35.48 -14.69
CA TYR A 523 19.22 34.32 -14.35
C TYR A 523 19.86 33.45 -13.28
N MET A 524 21.15 33.12 -13.41
CA MET A 524 21.89 32.35 -12.40
C MET A 524 21.95 33.06 -11.05
N LYS A 525 22.13 34.39 -11.04
CA LYS A 525 22.14 35.17 -9.80
C LYS A 525 20.75 35.16 -9.13
N SER A 526 19.68 35.31 -9.91
CA SER A 526 18.31 35.21 -9.38
C SER A 526 17.99 33.81 -8.86
N TRP A 527 18.59 32.77 -9.44
CA TRP A 527 18.40 31.39 -9.00
C TRP A 527 19.13 31.11 -7.68
N ASN A 528 20.38 31.58 -7.56
CA ASN A 528 21.12 31.49 -6.30
C ASN A 528 20.48 32.30 -5.17
N ASP A 529 19.97 33.50 -5.47
CA ASP A 529 19.25 34.31 -4.47
C ASP A 529 17.95 33.61 -3.99
N GLN A 530 17.31 32.80 -4.85
CA GLN A 530 16.17 31.97 -4.46
C GLN A 530 16.58 30.77 -3.62
N ASP A 531 17.70 30.13 -3.94
CA ASP A 531 18.23 28.99 -3.19
C ASP A 531 18.67 29.40 -1.77
N ASP A 532 19.34 30.55 -1.64
CA ASP A 532 19.68 31.15 -0.33
C ASP A 532 18.42 31.45 0.51
N GLN A 533 17.32 31.87 -0.14
CA GLN A 533 16.03 32.07 0.55
C GLN A 533 15.40 30.74 0.99
N LEU A 534 15.53 29.69 0.19
CA LEU A 534 15.04 28.34 0.54
C LEU A 534 15.84 27.76 1.71
N ASP A 535 17.16 27.97 1.76
CA ASP A 535 17.99 27.56 2.89
C ASP A 535 17.65 28.32 4.17
N HIS A 536 17.41 29.63 4.09
CA HIS A 536 16.93 30.42 5.22
C HIS A 536 15.55 29.98 5.72
N LEU A 537 14.65 29.61 4.80
CA LEU A 537 13.33 29.09 5.14
C LEU A 537 13.43 27.71 5.79
N SER A 538 14.24 26.81 5.23
CA SER A 538 14.54 25.48 5.75
C SER A 538 15.11 25.54 7.17
N ALA A 539 16.08 26.43 7.41
CA ALA A 539 16.64 26.66 8.73
C ALA A 539 15.61 27.20 9.74
N SER A 540 14.67 28.05 9.30
CA SER A 540 13.56 28.52 10.14
C SER A 540 12.53 27.43 10.43
N ILE A 541 12.20 26.59 9.47
CA ILE A 541 11.29 25.45 9.63
C ILE A 541 11.92 24.43 10.59
N HIS A 542 13.22 24.15 10.47
CA HIS A 542 13.93 23.27 11.39
C HIS A 542 13.90 23.81 12.83
N ARG A 543 14.10 25.12 13.00
CA ARG A 543 13.96 25.77 14.32
C ARG A 543 12.53 25.66 14.86
N GLN A 544 11.52 25.91 14.03
CA GLN A 544 10.11 25.77 14.41
C GLN A 544 9.74 24.33 14.78
N HIS A 545 10.22 23.35 14.02
CA HIS A 545 10.02 21.93 14.31
C HIS A 545 10.69 21.56 15.64
N SER A 546 11.92 22.01 15.89
CA SER A 546 12.61 21.76 17.17
C SER A 546 11.88 22.38 18.38
N LEU A 547 11.27 23.56 18.20
CA LEU A 547 10.43 24.19 19.22
C LEU A 547 9.12 23.43 19.44
N SER A 548 8.51 22.91 18.36
CA SER A 548 7.32 22.08 18.43
C SER A 548 7.57 20.77 19.18
N VAL A 549 8.71 20.11 18.95
CA VAL A 549 9.09 18.89 19.66
C VAL A 549 9.27 19.18 21.15
N ARG A 550 9.99 20.25 21.51
CA ARG A 550 10.14 20.67 22.92
C ARG A 550 8.83 21.05 23.58
N MET A 551 7.92 21.73 22.86
CA MET A 551 6.59 22.04 23.38
C MET A 551 5.78 20.76 23.61
N ASN A 552 5.90 19.76 22.73
CA ASN A 552 5.20 18.49 22.92
C ASN A 552 5.74 17.72 24.13
N GLU A 553 7.07 17.69 24.32
CA GLU A 553 7.70 17.13 25.52
C GLU A 553 7.22 17.85 26.79
N GLU A 554 7.14 19.18 26.78
CA GLU A 554 6.65 19.97 27.93
C GLU A 554 5.15 19.74 28.19
N LEU A 555 4.33 19.58 27.13
CA LEU A 555 2.91 19.25 27.26
C LEU A 555 2.68 17.83 27.79
N GLU A 556 3.52 16.87 27.41
CA GLU A 556 3.50 15.51 27.97
C GLU A 556 3.87 15.52 29.46
N LEU A 557 4.87 16.31 29.85
CA LEU A 557 5.22 16.53 31.26
C LEU A 557 4.05 17.17 32.04
N GLN A 558 3.43 18.21 31.48
CA GLN A 558 2.27 18.86 32.11
C GLN A 558 1.06 17.92 32.21
N SER A 559 0.81 17.10 31.18
CA SER A 559 -0.23 16.07 31.21
C SER A 559 0.06 15.02 32.28
N GLY A 560 1.32 14.62 32.46
CA GLY A 560 1.75 13.72 33.53
C GLY A 560 1.53 14.31 34.93
N ILE A 561 1.88 15.59 35.11
CA ILE A 561 1.66 16.32 36.37
C ILE A 561 0.16 16.42 36.66
N ILE A 562 -0.67 16.77 35.68
CA ILE A 562 -2.13 16.83 35.83
C ILE A 562 -2.70 15.46 36.20
N GLY A 563 -2.23 14.37 35.57
CA GLY A 563 -2.65 13.01 35.92
C GLY A 563 -2.31 12.63 37.36
N SER A 564 -1.12 13.01 37.85
CA SER A 564 -0.75 12.79 39.26
C SER A 564 -1.62 13.61 40.22
N LEU A 565 -1.94 14.85 39.86
CA LEU A 565 -2.77 15.74 40.68
C LEU A 565 -4.20 15.20 40.78
N ASP A 566 -4.75 14.65 39.70
CA ASP A 566 -6.08 14.06 39.67
C ASP A 566 -6.16 12.81 40.56
N ALA A 567 -5.12 11.95 40.52
CA ALA A 567 -5.00 10.81 41.42
C ALA A 567 -4.91 11.23 42.91
N ASP A 568 -4.19 12.32 43.21
CA ASP A 568 -4.10 12.87 44.57
C ASP A 568 -5.43 13.49 45.04
N VAL A 569 -6.16 14.14 44.13
CA VAL A 569 -7.50 14.69 44.40
C VAL A 569 -8.50 13.56 44.67
N GLU A 570 -8.48 12.48 43.88
CA GLU A 570 -9.33 11.30 44.12
C GLU A 570 -9.02 10.64 45.47
N ASN A 571 -7.74 10.43 45.78
CA ASN A 571 -7.31 9.90 47.08
C ASN A 571 -7.74 10.80 48.25
N THR A 572 -7.69 12.12 48.07
CA THR A 572 -8.15 13.08 49.08
C THR A 572 -9.67 13.04 49.22
N GLY A 573 -10.41 12.89 48.11
CA GLY A 573 -11.85 12.68 48.08
C GLY A 573 -12.28 11.41 48.83
N LEU A 574 -11.57 10.29 48.63
CA LEU A 574 -11.81 9.04 49.37
C LEU A 574 -11.55 9.20 50.88
N ARG A 575 -10.49 9.94 51.26
CA ARG A 575 -10.20 10.23 52.67
C ARG A 575 -11.28 11.11 53.31
N LEU A 576 -11.76 12.13 52.61
CA LEU A 576 -12.84 13.00 53.08
C LEU A 576 -14.18 12.26 53.16
N GLY A 577 -14.50 11.41 52.19
CA GLY A 577 -15.69 10.54 52.24
C GLY A 577 -15.65 9.56 53.42
N GLY A 578 -14.47 8.99 53.71
CA GLY A 578 -14.24 8.15 54.88
C GLY A 578 -14.34 8.92 56.20
N ALA A 579 -13.89 10.18 56.26
CA ALA A 579 -14.03 11.04 57.42
C ALA A 579 -15.48 11.47 57.67
N SER A 580 -16.21 11.84 56.60
CA SER A 580 -17.63 12.17 56.63
C SER A 580 -18.47 10.99 57.14
N SER A 581 -18.19 9.78 56.64
CA SER A 581 -18.86 8.55 57.10
C SER A 581 -18.60 8.21 58.56
N ARG A 582 -17.44 8.61 59.11
CA ARG A 582 -17.13 8.47 60.54
C ARG A 582 -17.83 9.54 61.38
N LEU A 583 -17.91 10.77 60.89
CA LEU A 583 -18.65 11.87 61.51
C LEU A 583 -20.14 11.57 61.58
N GLU A 584 -20.73 11.00 60.53
CA GLU A 584 -22.14 10.62 60.53
C GLU A 584 -22.42 9.46 61.51
N ARG A 585 -21.52 8.46 61.57
CA ARG A 585 -21.59 7.41 62.61
C ARG A 585 -21.44 7.97 64.03
N PHE A 586 -20.56 8.94 64.24
CA PHE A 586 -20.41 9.61 65.52
C PHE A 586 -21.65 10.44 65.88
N ARG A 587 -22.24 11.14 64.91
CA ARG A 587 -23.50 11.88 65.06
C ARG A 587 -24.68 10.96 65.40
N GLN A 588 -24.72 9.78 64.79
CA GLN A 588 -25.75 8.79 65.05
C GLN A 588 -25.58 8.15 66.43
N SER A 589 -24.35 7.81 66.81
CA SER A 589 -24.02 7.34 68.17
C SER A 589 -24.33 8.37 69.26
N THR A 590 -24.06 9.66 69.01
CA THR A 590 -24.42 10.75 69.95
C THR A 590 -25.92 11.00 70.02
N LYS A 591 -26.70 10.76 68.96
CA LYS A 591 -28.16 10.73 69.02
C LYS A 591 -28.69 9.53 69.81
N GLU A 592 -28.08 8.35 69.65
CA GLU A 592 -28.46 7.13 70.35
C GLU A 592 -28.07 7.13 71.84
N HIS A 593 -26.98 7.81 72.21
CA HIS A 593 -26.50 7.92 73.59
C HIS A 593 -26.86 9.25 74.27
N GLY A 594 -27.37 10.22 73.51
CA GLY A 594 -27.78 11.55 74.00
C GLY A 594 -29.15 11.60 74.67
N THR A 595 -29.92 10.50 74.67
CA THR A 595 -31.27 10.43 75.28
C THR A 595 -31.33 9.69 76.61
N LEU A 596 -30.19 9.54 77.32
CA LEU A 596 -30.16 8.98 78.68
C LEU A 596 -29.28 9.83 79.60
N ARG A 597 -29.85 10.92 80.14
CA ARG A 597 -29.57 11.43 81.49
C ARG A 597 -30.50 12.60 81.83
N ASP A 598 -31.68 12.24 82.35
CA ASP A 598 -32.38 13.01 83.38
C ASP A 598 -32.85 12.02 84.45
N SER A 599 -32.00 11.81 85.45
CA SER A 599 -32.40 11.60 86.85
C SER A 599 -31.15 11.54 87.74
N PRO A 600 -31.13 12.23 88.89
CA PRO A 600 -29.96 12.35 89.74
C PRO A 600 -29.98 11.30 90.84
N GLN A 601 -28.82 10.70 91.13
CA GLN A 601 -28.26 10.56 92.48
C GLN A 601 -26.95 9.77 92.46
N ALA A 602 -25.95 10.33 93.13
CA ALA A 602 -24.59 9.83 93.35
C ALA A 602 -24.56 8.78 94.50
N PRO A 603 -23.37 8.41 95.03
CA PRO A 603 -22.15 7.88 94.43
C PRO A 603 -21.85 6.47 95.01
N TYR A 604 -20.69 5.86 94.70
CA TYR A 604 -19.84 5.01 95.56
C TYR A 604 -19.13 3.91 94.76
N GLY A 605 -17.82 3.79 94.97
CA GLY A 605 -17.12 2.50 94.88
C GLY A 605 -16.08 2.34 93.77
N LEU A 606 -14.83 2.75 94.06
CA LEU A 606 -13.62 2.18 93.44
C LEU A 606 -13.54 0.66 93.69
N CYS A 607 -13.15 -0.13 92.68
CA CYS A 607 -11.90 -0.93 92.68
C CYS A 607 -11.84 -1.98 91.55
N LEU A 608 -10.75 -1.91 90.78
CA LEU A 608 -9.83 -3.00 90.37
C LEU A 608 -10.42 -4.34 89.88
N TYR A 609 -10.30 -4.64 88.59
CA TYR A 609 -9.15 -5.32 87.97
C TYR A 609 -9.19 -5.19 86.44
#